data_AF-A0A7K3YBL2-F1
#
_entry.id   AF-A0A7K3YBL2-F1
#
_cell.length_a   1.000
_cell.length_b   1.000
_cell.length_c   1.000
_cell.angle_alpha   90.00
_cell.angle_beta   90.00
_cell.angle_gamma   90.00
#
_symmetry.space_group_name_H-M   'P 1'
#
loop_
_entity.id
_entity.type
_entity.pdbx_description
1 polymer ?
#
loop_
_entity_poly.entity_id
_entity_poly.type
_entity_poly.pdbx_seq_one_letter_code
_entity_poly.pdbx_strand_id
1 'polypeptide(L)'
;MSEQSEIRLLCSDIDEAVERILQYTSETTYTEFIDDIRTQDAVIRNLEILGEAVKNLPPGFTERYPEIPWRFIAGMRDKLIHHYFSVSLEIVWETVQSDIPVLREWLKGLKEEQ
;
A
#
# COMPACT_ATOMS: atom_id res chain seq x y z
N MET A 1 20.07 0.32 -15.72
CA MET A 1 18.76 -0.37 -15.66
C MET A 1 17.84 0.28 -16.70
N SER A 2 16.97 -0.48 -17.35
CA SER A 2 15.94 0.10 -18.23
C SER A 2 14.73 0.53 -17.41
N GLU A 3 13.98 1.52 -17.88
CA GLU A 3 12.73 2.01 -17.27
C GLU A 3 11.73 0.87 -17.02
N GLN A 4 11.61 -0.06 -17.97
CA GLN A 4 10.75 -1.24 -17.81
C GLN A 4 11.17 -2.16 -16.64
N SER A 5 12.47 -2.30 -16.39
CA SER A 5 12.96 -3.09 -15.26
C SER A 5 12.74 -2.39 -13.92
N GLU A 6 12.81 -1.05 -13.90
CA GLU A 6 12.50 -0.25 -12.71
C GLU A 6 11.01 -0.30 -12.36
N ILE A 7 10.12 -0.13 -13.36
CA ILE A 7 8.67 -0.30 -13.18
C ILE A 7 8.34 -1.68 -12.59
N ARG A 8 8.96 -2.76 -13.09
CA ARG A 8 8.73 -4.11 -12.55
C ARG A 8 9.13 -4.24 -11.08
N LEU A 9 10.23 -3.63 -10.68
CA LEU A 9 10.65 -3.62 -9.28
C LEU A 9 9.65 -2.85 -8.40
N LEU A 10 9.21 -1.67 -8.84
CA LEU A 10 8.21 -0.87 -8.13
C LEU A 10 6.87 -1.62 -7.99
N CYS A 11 6.40 -2.27 -9.07
CA CYS A 11 5.19 -3.09 -9.01
C CYS A 11 5.34 -4.29 -8.06
N SER A 12 6.54 -4.89 -7.99
CA SER A 12 6.84 -5.96 -7.05
C SER A 12 6.80 -5.46 -5.61
N ASP A 13 7.38 -4.29 -5.32
CA ASP A 13 7.35 -3.70 -3.98
C ASP A 13 5.92 -3.39 -3.52
N ILE A 14 5.09 -2.87 -4.43
CA ILE A 14 3.66 -2.60 -4.19
C ILE A 14 2.93 -3.91 -3.82
N ASP A 15 3.11 -4.96 -4.62
CA ASP A 15 2.44 -6.25 -4.43
C ASP A 15 2.90 -6.94 -3.13
N GLU A 16 4.20 -6.98 -2.86
CA GLU A 16 4.75 -7.54 -1.63
C GLU A 16 4.25 -6.79 -0.40
N ALA A 17 4.18 -5.46 -0.45
CA ALA A 17 3.68 -4.65 0.66
C ALA A 17 2.21 -4.95 0.93
N VAL A 18 1.38 -5.01 -0.11
CA VAL A 18 -0.04 -5.36 -0.01
C VAL A 18 -0.23 -6.74 0.61
N GLU A 19 0.49 -7.75 0.13
CA GLU A 19 0.31 -9.11 0.67
C GLU A 19 0.83 -9.26 2.09
N ARG A 20 1.90 -8.57 2.46
CA ARG A 20 2.37 -8.53 3.86
C ARG A 20 1.32 -7.91 4.78
N ILE A 21 0.73 -6.78 4.38
CA ILE A 21 -0.33 -6.13 5.17
C ILE A 21 -1.48 -7.10 5.39
N LEU A 22 -2.01 -7.70 4.32
CA LEU A 22 -3.12 -8.64 4.40
C LEU A 22 -2.76 -9.87 5.24
N GLN A 23 -1.54 -10.39 5.13
CA GLN A 23 -1.08 -11.51 5.94
C GLN A 23 -1.08 -11.17 7.44
N TYR A 24 -0.57 -10.00 7.81
CA TYR A 24 -0.47 -9.58 9.22
C TYR A 24 -1.82 -9.29 9.87
N THR A 25 -2.85 -9.00 9.07
CA THR A 25 -4.17 -8.59 9.58
C THR A 25 -5.32 -9.56 9.28
N SER A 26 -5.06 -10.63 8.52
CA SER A 26 -6.09 -11.58 8.05
C SER A 26 -6.98 -12.20 9.14
N GLU A 27 -6.46 -12.40 10.36
CA GLU A 27 -7.19 -12.99 11.49
C GLU A 27 -7.22 -12.05 12.70
N THR A 28 -6.89 -10.77 12.50
CA THR A 28 -6.72 -9.79 13.57
C THR A 28 -7.98 -8.94 13.68
N THR A 29 -8.51 -8.78 14.90
CA THR A 29 -9.57 -7.80 15.16
C THR A 29 -8.97 -6.41 15.40
N TYR A 30 -9.79 -5.36 15.30
CA TYR A 30 -9.31 -4.01 15.61
C TYR A 30 -8.74 -3.89 17.03
N THR A 31 -9.37 -4.54 18.01
CA THR A 31 -8.91 -4.52 19.40
C THR A 31 -7.55 -5.21 19.57
N GLU A 32 -7.33 -6.34 18.89
CA GLU A 32 -6.03 -7.01 18.90
C GLU A 32 -4.96 -6.18 18.16
N PHE A 33 -5.35 -5.50 17.08
CA PHE A 33 -4.45 -4.62 16.33
C PHE A 33 -3.96 -3.44 17.18
N ILE A 34 -4.84 -2.76 17.94
CA ILE A 34 -4.43 -1.62 18.78
C ILE A 34 -3.55 -2.04 19.97
N ASP A 35 -3.63 -3.29 20.41
CA ASP A 35 -2.82 -3.84 21.50
C ASP A 35 -1.49 -4.45 21.02
N ASP A 36 -1.33 -4.68 19.70
CA ASP A 36 -0.11 -5.23 19.09
C ASP A 36 0.70 -4.17 18.32
N ILE A 37 1.59 -3.49 19.03
CA ILE A 37 2.50 -2.47 18.47
C ILE A 37 3.36 -3.04 17.34
N ARG A 38 3.78 -4.31 17.42
CA ARG A 38 4.61 -4.92 16.38
C ARG A 38 3.86 -5.02 15.08
N THR A 39 2.59 -5.43 15.13
CA THR A 39 1.73 -5.50 13.95
C THR A 39 1.42 -4.10 13.41
N GLN A 40 1.19 -3.11 14.29
CA GLN A 40 1.04 -1.71 13.87
C GLN A 40 2.25 -1.20 13.11
N ASP A 41 3.45 -1.34 13.66
CA ASP A 41 4.71 -0.92 13.03
C ASP A 41 4.92 -1.62 11.69
N ALA A 42 4.64 -2.93 11.63
CA ALA A 42 4.76 -3.71 10.40
C ALA A 42 3.77 -3.23 9.32
N VAL A 43 2.52 -2.98 9.67
CA VAL A 43 1.50 -2.45 8.75
C VAL A 43 1.88 -1.07 8.26
N ILE A 44 2.19 -0.13 9.17
CA ILE A 44 2.56 1.24 8.83
C ILE A 44 3.75 1.25 7.90
N ARG A 45 4.78 0.44 8.19
CA ARG A 45 5.97 0.33 7.33
C ARG A 45 5.63 -0.13 5.92
N ASN A 46 4.74 -1.10 5.76
CA ASN A 46 4.35 -1.56 4.42
C ASN A 46 3.49 -0.53 3.68
N LEU A 47 2.64 0.24 4.39
CA LEU A 47 1.90 1.37 3.79
C LEU A 47 2.84 2.47 3.29
N GLU A 48 3.94 2.75 4.01
CA GLU A 48 4.98 3.69 3.56
C GLU A 48 5.68 3.19 2.29
N ILE A 49 6.08 1.91 2.26
CA ILE A 49 6.73 1.29 1.09
C ILE A 49 5.79 1.34 -0.12
N LEU A 50 4.52 0.98 0.08
CA LEU A 50 3.48 1.05 -0.93
C LEU A 50 3.37 2.47 -1.51
N GLY A 51 3.21 3.49 -0.66
CA GLY A 51 3.07 4.87 -1.11
C GLY A 51 4.32 5.41 -1.81
N GLU A 52 5.52 5.03 -1.35
CA GLU A 52 6.78 5.42 -1.99
C GLU A 52 6.96 4.74 -3.35
N ALA A 53 6.65 3.45 -3.47
CA ALA A 53 6.73 2.74 -4.74
C ALA A 53 5.76 3.33 -5.77
N VAL A 54 4.51 3.62 -5.36
CA VAL A 54 3.52 4.29 -6.23
C VAL A 54 3.98 5.68 -6.65
N LYS A 55 4.57 6.47 -5.74
CA LYS A 55 5.07 7.83 -6.05
C LYS A 55 6.18 7.83 -7.10
N ASN A 56 6.97 6.76 -7.15
CA ASN A 56 8.07 6.61 -8.10
C ASN A 56 7.65 5.98 -9.44
N LEU A 57 6.38 5.54 -9.59
CA LEU A 57 5.88 5.07 -10.89
C LEU A 57 5.84 6.23 -11.91
N PRO A 58 6.30 6.02 -13.15
CA PRO A 58 6.27 7.06 -14.16
C PRO A 58 4.82 7.41 -14.57
N PRO A 59 4.55 8.67 -14.95
CA PRO A 59 3.19 9.10 -15.35
C PRO A 59 2.59 8.25 -16.48
N GLY A 60 3.39 7.90 -17.49
CA GLY A 60 2.90 7.04 -18.59
C GLY A 60 2.51 5.63 -18.15
N PHE A 61 2.96 5.15 -16.99
CA PHE A 61 2.44 3.91 -16.39
C PHE A 61 1.12 4.16 -15.68
N THR A 62 1.04 5.15 -14.80
CA THR A 62 -0.16 5.41 -14.00
C THR A 62 -1.34 5.90 -14.85
N GLU A 63 -1.09 6.64 -15.94
CA GLU A 63 -2.09 7.07 -16.91
C GLU A 63 -2.73 5.92 -17.70
N ARG A 64 -2.05 4.77 -17.84
CA ARG A 64 -2.60 3.57 -18.46
C ARG A 64 -3.58 2.84 -17.56
N TYR A 65 -3.48 3.05 -16.26
CA TYR A 65 -4.32 2.42 -15.24
C TYR A 65 -5.04 3.49 -14.38
N PRO A 66 -5.87 4.36 -14.99
CA PRO A 66 -6.51 5.49 -14.29
C PRO A 66 -7.54 5.07 -13.23
N GLU A 67 -7.98 3.82 -13.25
CA GLU A 67 -8.92 3.27 -12.28
C GLU A 67 -8.30 2.92 -10.92
N ILE A 68 -6.97 2.83 -10.86
CA ILE A 68 -6.25 2.74 -9.59
C ILE A 68 -6.05 4.17 -9.04
N PRO A 69 -6.41 4.45 -7.78
CA PRO A 69 -6.31 5.79 -7.19
C PRO A 69 -4.87 6.16 -6.78
N TRP A 70 -3.92 6.15 -7.73
CA TRP A 70 -2.47 6.33 -7.50
C TRP A 70 -2.13 7.55 -6.63
N ARG A 71 -2.77 8.70 -6.89
CA ARG A 71 -2.52 9.94 -6.15
C ARG A 71 -2.90 9.81 -4.67
N PHE A 72 -3.96 9.06 -4.36
CA PHE A 72 -4.39 8.82 -3.00
C PHE A 72 -3.40 7.90 -2.28
N ILE A 73 -2.98 6.81 -2.94
CA ILE A 73 -2.01 5.86 -2.39
C ILE A 73 -0.66 6.54 -2.10
N ALA A 74 -0.16 7.35 -3.04
CA ALA A 74 1.06 8.15 -2.81
C ALA A 74 0.91 9.14 -1.65
N GLY A 75 -0.26 9.81 -1.54
CA GLY A 75 -0.53 10.78 -0.48
C GLY A 75 -0.73 10.15 0.91
N MET A 76 -1.06 8.87 0.99
CA MET A 76 -1.20 8.14 2.26
C MET A 76 0.13 8.09 3.02
N ARG A 77 1.25 7.85 2.32
CA ARG A 77 2.59 7.93 2.90
C ARG A 77 2.83 9.29 3.56
N ASP A 78 2.52 10.37 2.85
CA ASP A 78 2.79 11.72 3.34
C ASP A 78 2.01 11.99 4.64
N LYS A 79 0.78 11.46 4.76
CA LYS A 79 0.00 11.52 6.01
C LYS A 79 0.62 10.68 7.13
N LEU A 80 1.04 9.44 6.84
CA LEU A 80 1.63 8.54 7.84
C LEU A 80 2.95 9.07 8.40
N ILE A 81 3.79 9.66 7.55
CA ILE A 81 5.13 10.15 7.95
C ILE A 81 5.08 11.56 8.54
N HIS A 82 4.30 12.49 8.00
CA HIS A 82 4.29 13.89 8.47
C HIS A 82 3.34 14.14 9.64
N HIS A 83 2.36 13.27 9.84
CA HIS A 83 1.38 13.39 10.92
C HIS A 83 1.42 12.20 11.88
N TYR A 84 2.55 11.47 11.98
CA TYR A 84 2.70 10.26 12.80
C TYR A 84 2.27 10.42 14.27
N PHE A 85 2.45 11.61 14.86
CA PHE A 85 1.98 11.96 16.21
C PHE A 85 0.45 12.07 16.35
N SER A 86 -0.27 12.05 15.23
CA SER A 86 -1.73 12.11 15.10
C SER A 86 -2.27 11.05 14.13
N VAL A 87 -1.46 10.07 13.74
CA VAL A 87 -1.94 8.96 12.90
C VAL A 87 -2.95 8.19 13.73
N SER A 88 -4.21 8.28 13.32
CA SER A 88 -5.27 7.49 13.93
C SER A 88 -5.09 6.04 13.52
N LEU A 89 -4.81 5.16 14.48
CA LEU A 89 -4.78 3.71 14.25
C LEU A 89 -6.12 3.20 13.69
N GLU A 90 -7.22 3.91 13.95
CA GLU A 90 -8.52 3.66 13.33
C GLU A 90 -8.48 3.86 11.81
N ILE A 91 -7.87 4.96 11.33
CA ILE A 91 -7.74 5.23 9.89
C ILE A 91 -6.79 4.22 9.23
N VAL A 92 -5.69 3.87 9.91
CA VAL A 92 -4.78 2.82 9.43
C VAL A 92 -5.54 1.51 9.28
N TRP A 93 -6.32 1.13 10.30
CA TRP A 93 -7.11 -0.07 10.27
C TRP A 93 -8.19 -0.05 9.19
N GLU A 94 -8.93 1.06 9.03
CA GLU A 94 -9.93 1.23 7.96
C GLU A 94 -9.31 1.06 6.57
N THR A 95 -8.14 1.66 6.35
CA THR A 95 -7.36 1.53 5.12
C THR A 95 -7.03 0.06 4.84
N VAL A 96 -6.53 -0.66 5.85
CA VAL A 96 -6.16 -2.07 5.73
C VAL A 96 -7.37 -2.94 5.40
N GLN A 97 -8.53 -2.67 5.98
CA GLN A 97 -9.72 -3.50 5.78
C GLN A 97 -10.47 -3.17 4.50
N SER A 98 -10.42 -1.92 4.03
CA SER A 98 -11.27 -1.44 2.92
C SER A 98 -10.48 -1.23 1.64
N ASP A 99 -9.35 -0.53 1.71
CA ASP A 99 -8.62 -0.08 0.52
C ASP A 99 -7.60 -1.11 0.03
N ILE A 100 -6.87 -1.75 0.95
CA ILE A 100 -5.81 -2.71 0.61
C ILE A 100 -6.34 -3.95 -0.13
N PRO A 101 -7.48 -4.57 0.26
CA PRO A 101 -8.04 -5.70 -0.48
C PRO A 101 -8.50 -5.30 -1.89
N VAL A 102 -9.06 -4.10 -2.03
CA VAL A 102 -9.45 -3.56 -3.34
C VAL A 102 -8.21 -3.39 -4.21
N LEU A 103 -7.16 -2.73 -3.69
CA LEU A 103 -5.89 -2.56 -4.40
C LEU A 103 -5.29 -3.90 -4.84
N ARG A 104 -5.35 -4.94 -4.00
CA ARG A 104 -4.88 -6.28 -4.37
C ARG A 104 -5.56 -6.81 -5.64
N GLU A 105 -6.87 -6.64 -5.77
CA GLU A 105 -7.60 -7.11 -6.96
C GLU A 105 -7.20 -6.33 -8.22
N TRP A 106 -6.96 -5.02 -8.10
CA TRP A 106 -6.39 -4.22 -9.19
C TRP A 106 -5.02 -4.75 -9.63
N LEU A 107 -4.12 -5.03 -8.69
CA LEU A 107 -2.77 -5.52 -8.98
C LEU A 107 -2.76 -6.90 -9.64
N LYS A 108 -3.74 -7.76 -9.33
CA LYS A 108 -3.91 -9.04 -10.05
C LYS A 108 -4.20 -8.81 -11.52
N GLY A 109 -5.10 -7.87 -11.85
CA GLY A 109 -5.39 -7.49 -13.23
C GLY A 109 -4.15 -7.01 -14.00
N LEU A 110 -3.29 -6.21 -13.35
CA LEU A 110 -2.03 -5.74 -13.94
C LEU A 110 -1.03 -6.86 -14.27
N LYS A 111 -1.07 -7.98 -13.54
CA LYS A 111 -0.19 -9.13 -13.76
C LYS A 111 -0.68 -10.02 -14.91
N GLU A 112 -1.98 -10.04 -15.18
CA GLU A 112 -2.58 -10.82 -16.27
C GLU A 112 -2.36 -10.17 -17.65
N GLU A 113 -2.12 -8.85 -17.68
CA GLU A 113 -1.84 -8.08 -18.91
C GLU A 113 -0.35 -7.98 -19.30
N GLN A 114 0.56 -8.51 -18.47
CA GLN A 114 2.03 -8.45 -18.66
C GLN A 114 2.65 -9.69 -19.30
#